data_AF-A0A958VDT5-F1
#
_entry.id   AF-A0A958VDT5-F1
#
_cell.length_a   1.000
_cell.length_b   1.000
_cell.length_c   1.000
_cell.angle_alpha   90.00
_cell.angle_beta   90.00
_cell.angle_gamma   90.00
#
_symmetry.space_group_name_H-M   'P 1'
#
loop_
_entity.id
_entity.type
_entity.pdbx_description
1 polymer ?
#
loop_
_entity_poly.entity_id
_entity_poly.type
_entity_poly.pdbx_seq_one_letter_code
_entity_poly.pdbx_strand_id
1 'polypeptide(L)'
;MNTRLLILIFILFINGSGLQAAPIVVSGTVTNNGIAAPNQWVYIEFPGSDTATITDSMGIYTCTINPSLGQGSVKAFFIDCQADSIVDIQNFNLATRNLYMNLSGCPPRTINVGGQIANYQSATRPIWVYFSLNQWSSTSDSTLVDSTGHYFKIVQCQSQGVLDVRMLNCNSTWESDSTFYRQRDSIILNFDYCKNPTNVYTGRVLLQGSPVNLSDAFLLRYKYNSTLQNFEFVDTLLLKPNGVYEFQKDNSDYLLKAMPTNARSGFAPTYYPKGAKWDDPQSKSIGPHLSGPLDIDLQAINSIPGNFKIEGSVIVSMDLKKNGFGAKGIQLIDHSGTVVDFTYADTAGEFNFSFQNTGTYQVWIDQCGIPTLAQKLEISPSQPSITNVVITASSRGISNDAFLGKSVPSAFENLKIYPNPTRGNLILSGLEKGSIVIYDFQWRTVLETELTSGKPTELNTENWEKGFYFLTLESEGFIYRQKIIKQ
;
A
#
# COMPACT_ATOMS: atom_id res chain seq x y z
N MET A 1 -28.81 1.34 122.00
CA MET A 1 -29.67 2.54 122.15
C MET A 1 -29.69 3.24 120.80
N ASN A 2 -30.86 3.28 120.14
CA ASN A 2 -31.35 4.19 119.08
C ASN A 2 -30.37 5.24 118.51
N THR A 3 -30.26 5.57 117.21
CA THR A 3 -31.29 5.65 116.15
C THR A 3 -30.67 6.07 114.79
N ARG A 4 -31.33 5.68 113.68
CA ARG A 4 -31.50 6.37 112.37
C ARG A 4 -30.38 6.42 111.32
N LEU A 5 -30.49 5.49 110.37
CA LEU A 5 -30.77 5.71 108.93
C LEU A 5 -30.40 7.07 108.30
N LEU A 6 -29.39 7.08 107.41
CA LEU A 6 -29.39 7.89 106.18
C LEU A 6 -28.62 7.14 105.08
N ILE A 7 -29.33 6.78 104.01
CA ILE A 7 -28.77 6.25 102.76
C ILE A 7 -28.22 7.44 101.99
N LEU A 8 -26.92 7.43 101.67
CA LEU A 8 -26.34 8.35 100.67
C LEU A 8 -25.76 7.52 99.52
N ILE A 9 -26.45 7.64 98.39
CA ILE A 9 -26.08 7.16 97.07
C ILE A 9 -24.85 7.95 96.60
N PHE A 10 -23.69 7.30 96.53
CA PHE A 10 -22.52 7.84 95.81
C PHE A 10 -22.63 7.38 94.35
N ILE A 11 -23.42 8.11 93.55
CA ILE A 11 -23.37 7.99 92.09
C ILE A 11 -22.06 8.62 91.62
N LEU A 12 -21.24 7.79 90.96
CA LEU A 12 -20.10 8.22 90.16
C LEU A 12 -20.53 9.30 89.16
N PHE A 13 -20.14 10.55 89.39
CA PHE A 13 -19.95 11.51 88.31
C PHE A 13 -18.57 11.29 87.70
N ILE A 14 -18.44 10.28 86.84
CA ILE A 14 -17.46 10.35 85.76
C ILE A 14 -18.05 11.36 84.77
N ASN A 15 -17.84 12.65 85.05
CA ASN A 15 -17.94 13.65 84.00
C ASN A 15 -16.77 13.37 83.05
N GLY A 16 -17.00 12.49 82.08
CA GLY A 16 -16.21 12.43 80.87
C GLY A 16 -16.45 13.72 80.10
N SER A 17 -15.81 14.80 80.52
CA SER A 17 -15.60 15.96 79.67
C SER A 17 -14.73 15.47 78.51
N GLY A 18 -15.39 15.05 77.43
CA GLY A 18 -14.73 14.83 76.15
C GLY A 18 -13.91 16.08 75.85
N LEU A 19 -12.60 15.91 75.70
CA LEU A 19 -11.68 16.99 75.37
C LEU A 19 -12.11 17.56 74.02
N GLN A 20 -12.90 18.64 74.04
CA GLN A 20 -13.29 19.37 72.85
C GLN A 20 -12.09 20.23 72.42
N ALA A 21 -11.80 20.27 71.12
CA ALA A 21 -10.81 21.22 70.62
C ALA A 21 -11.29 22.66 70.86
N ALA A 22 -10.35 23.56 71.13
CA ALA A 22 -10.65 25.00 71.13
C ALA A 22 -11.15 25.41 69.73
N PRO A 23 -11.90 26.54 69.61
CA PRO A 23 -12.32 27.05 68.31
C PRO A 23 -11.13 27.16 67.33
N ILE A 24 -11.31 26.65 66.12
CA ILE A 24 -10.29 26.65 65.07
C ILE A 24 -10.73 27.62 63.98
N VAL A 25 -9.84 28.55 63.61
CA VAL A 25 -10.04 29.42 62.46
C VAL A 25 -9.58 28.69 61.20
N VAL A 26 -10.49 28.43 60.28
CA VAL A 26 -10.21 27.89 58.94
C VAL A 26 -10.23 29.04 57.97
N SER A 27 -9.13 29.26 57.26
CA SER A 27 -9.00 30.33 56.27
C SER A 27 -8.26 29.85 55.02
N GLY A 28 -8.40 30.58 53.92
CA GLY A 28 -7.69 30.25 52.69
C GLY A 28 -8.14 31.11 51.52
N THR A 29 -7.60 30.81 50.33
CA THR A 29 -8.00 31.43 49.07
C THR A 29 -8.71 30.43 48.17
N VAL A 30 -9.66 30.92 47.38
CA VAL A 30 -10.29 30.20 46.26
C VAL A 30 -9.93 30.89 44.96
N THR A 31 -9.39 30.11 44.02
CA THR A 31 -9.08 30.61 42.67
C THR A 31 -9.70 29.73 41.59
N ASN A 32 -10.06 30.33 40.45
CA ASN A 32 -10.39 29.64 39.21
C ASN A 32 -9.39 30.07 38.14
N ASN A 33 -8.67 29.12 37.52
CA ASN A 33 -7.57 29.41 36.59
C ASN A 33 -6.50 30.38 37.16
N GLY A 34 -6.25 30.32 38.47
CA GLY A 34 -5.30 31.22 39.16
C GLY A 34 -5.82 32.65 39.40
N ILE A 35 -7.06 32.96 39.02
CA ILE A 35 -7.73 34.23 39.32
C ILE A 35 -8.60 34.04 40.57
N ALA A 36 -8.62 35.02 41.47
CA ALA A 36 -9.51 35.03 42.64
C ALA A 36 -10.97 34.76 42.25
N ALA A 37 -11.62 33.84 42.94
CA ALA A 37 -13.03 33.49 42.72
C ALA A 37 -13.92 34.12 43.79
N PRO A 38 -14.48 35.32 43.55
CA PRO A 38 -15.32 36.00 44.53
C PRO A 38 -16.73 35.40 44.60
N ASN A 39 -17.39 35.56 45.75
CA ASN A 39 -18.77 35.09 45.99
C ASN A 39 -18.94 33.57 45.79
N GLN A 40 -17.90 32.80 46.05
CA GLN A 40 -17.89 31.35 45.89
C GLN A 40 -18.18 30.66 47.23
N TRP A 41 -19.10 29.71 47.24
CA TRP A 41 -19.38 28.87 48.41
C TRP A 41 -18.23 27.89 48.66
N VAL A 42 -17.71 27.92 49.89
CA VAL A 42 -16.77 26.94 50.45
C VAL A 42 -17.47 26.17 51.56
N TYR A 43 -17.60 24.87 51.38
CA TYR A 43 -18.19 23.95 52.34
C TYR A 43 -17.11 23.35 53.23
N ILE A 44 -17.36 23.30 54.53
CA ILE A 44 -16.41 22.86 55.56
C ILE A 44 -17.04 21.72 56.35
N GLU A 45 -16.51 20.51 56.18
CA GLU A 45 -16.90 19.30 56.90
C GLU A 45 -15.90 19.02 58.02
N PHE A 46 -16.39 18.75 59.23
CA PHE A 46 -15.55 18.43 60.40
C PHE A 46 -16.32 17.66 61.48
N PRO A 47 -15.64 16.93 62.41
CA PRO A 47 -16.30 16.27 63.52
C PRO A 47 -17.04 17.28 64.40
N GLY A 48 -18.36 17.36 64.26
CA GLY A 48 -19.17 18.44 64.81
C GLY A 48 -20.41 18.67 63.94
N SER A 49 -20.59 19.91 63.48
CA SER A 49 -21.65 20.29 62.54
C SER A 49 -21.03 21.01 61.35
N ASP A 50 -21.20 20.44 60.16
CA ASP A 50 -20.71 21.04 58.91
C ASP A 50 -21.22 22.48 58.76
N THR A 51 -20.45 23.30 58.06
CA THR A 51 -20.76 24.71 57.81
C THR A 51 -20.33 25.11 56.40
N ALA A 52 -20.70 26.32 55.99
CA ALA A 52 -20.24 26.89 54.73
C ALA A 52 -19.98 28.39 54.90
N THR A 53 -19.08 28.92 54.08
CA THR A 53 -18.77 30.34 54.02
C THR A 53 -18.62 30.77 52.57
N ILE A 54 -18.67 32.08 52.32
CA ILE A 54 -18.55 32.68 50.99
C ILE A 54 -17.24 33.45 50.92
N THR A 55 -16.54 33.35 49.79
CA THR A 55 -15.32 34.13 49.55
C THR A 55 -15.60 35.61 49.30
N ASP A 56 -14.69 36.47 49.75
CA ASP A 56 -14.74 37.92 49.50
C ASP A 56 -14.34 38.28 48.04
N SER A 57 -14.25 39.58 47.74
CA SER A 57 -13.87 40.08 46.42
C SER A 57 -12.46 39.68 45.96
N MET A 58 -11.59 39.26 46.89
CA MET A 58 -10.24 38.77 46.63
C MET A 58 -10.17 37.23 46.65
N GLY A 59 -11.30 36.54 46.72
CA GLY A 59 -11.36 35.08 46.78
C GLY A 59 -10.94 34.52 48.13
N ILE A 60 -10.83 35.33 49.19
CA ILE A 60 -10.42 34.89 50.52
C ILE A 60 -11.66 34.44 51.29
N TYR A 61 -11.56 33.33 52.00
CA TYR A 61 -12.58 32.89 52.95
C TYR A 61 -12.00 32.70 54.34
N THR A 62 -12.84 32.88 55.36
CA THR A 62 -12.52 32.60 56.76
C THR A 62 -13.79 32.15 57.47
N CYS A 63 -13.66 31.14 58.32
CA CYS A 63 -14.72 30.61 59.17
C CYS A 63 -14.13 30.12 60.49
N THR A 64 -14.87 30.24 61.59
CA THR A 64 -14.48 29.63 62.87
C THR A 64 -15.35 28.41 63.11
N ILE A 65 -14.71 27.27 63.33
CA ILE A 65 -15.38 25.98 63.62
C ILE A 65 -15.13 25.56 65.06
N ASN A 66 -16.06 24.76 65.61
CA ASN A 66 -15.97 24.21 66.97
C ASN A 66 -16.05 22.69 66.91
N PRO A 67 -14.93 21.99 66.65
CA PRO A 67 -14.94 20.53 66.54
C PRO A 67 -15.40 19.89 67.85
N SER A 68 -16.22 18.84 67.78
CA SER A 68 -16.69 18.07 68.93
C SER A 68 -15.65 17.10 69.50
N LEU A 69 -14.55 16.89 68.76
CA LEU A 69 -13.42 16.04 69.15
C LEU A 69 -12.16 16.89 69.42
N GLY A 70 -11.26 16.37 70.24
CA GLY A 70 -9.96 16.99 70.53
C GLY A 70 -8.91 16.81 69.44
N GLN A 71 -9.17 15.92 68.47
CA GLN A 71 -8.36 15.68 67.28
C GLN A 71 -9.22 15.10 66.16
N GLY A 72 -8.83 15.32 64.91
CA GLY A 72 -9.56 14.84 63.73
C GLY A 72 -9.08 15.51 62.45
N SER A 73 -9.93 15.55 61.43
CA SER A 73 -9.67 16.23 60.16
C SER A 73 -10.77 17.24 59.82
N VAL A 74 -10.39 18.32 59.16
CA VAL A 74 -11.29 19.29 58.53
C VAL A 74 -11.13 19.14 57.03
N LYS A 75 -12.25 19.06 56.30
CA LYS A 75 -12.30 19.02 54.85
C LYS A 75 -12.97 20.30 54.35
N ALA A 76 -12.27 21.07 53.52
CA ALA A 76 -12.83 22.24 52.84
C ALA A 76 -12.98 21.92 51.35
N PHE A 77 -14.11 22.27 50.73
CA PHE A 77 -14.30 22.09 49.30
C PHE A 77 -15.20 23.14 48.64
N PHE A 78 -15.05 23.33 47.34
CA PHE A 78 -15.95 24.15 46.53
C PHE A 78 -16.24 23.50 45.18
N ILE A 79 -17.34 23.91 44.56
CA ILE A 79 -17.68 23.53 43.19
C ILE A 79 -17.06 24.55 42.23
N ASP A 80 -16.15 24.10 41.38
CA ASP A 80 -15.39 24.96 40.48
C ASP A 80 -16.17 25.37 39.22
N CYS A 81 -15.50 26.12 38.33
CA CYS A 81 -16.07 26.61 37.09
C CYS A 81 -16.47 25.51 36.08
N GLN A 82 -16.07 24.26 36.31
CA GLN A 82 -16.42 23.07 35.52
C GLN A 82 -17.41 22.15 36.25
N ALA A 83 -17.98 22.61 37.37
CA ALA A 83 -18.86 21.84 38.24
C ALA A 83 -18.18 20.65 38.96
N ASP A 84 -16.85 20.68 39.14
CA ASP A 84 -16.11 19.68 39.90
C ASP A 84 -15.96 20.09 41.37
N SER A 85 -15.90 19.11 42.28
CA SER A 85 -15.55 19.37 43.69
C SER A 85 -14.03 19.42 43.87
N ILE A 86 -13.49 20.59 44.23
CA ILE A 86 -12.09 20.78 44.61
C ILE A 86 -11.99 20.73 46.13
N VAL A 87 -11.11 19.89 46.66
CA VAL A 87 -11.07 19.52 48.09
C VAL A 87 -9.66 19.71 48.67
N ASP A 88 -9.58 20.24 49.89
CA ASP A 88 -8.39 20.19 50.77
C ASP A 88 -8.77 19.56 52.12
N ILE A 89 -7.87 18.79 52.73
CA ILE A 89 -8.11 18.09 54.00
C ILE A 89 -6.90 18.31 54.91
N GLN A 90 -7.14 18.86 56.10
CA GLN A 90 -6.12 19.13 57.10
C GLN A 90 -6.47 18.46 58.43
N ASN A 91 -5.46 17.92 59.12
CA ASN A 91 -5.64 17.33 60.45
C ASN A 91 -5.51 18.40 61.54
N PHE A 92 -6.24 18.22 62.65
CA PHE A 92 -6.16 19.08 63.83
C PHE A 92 -6.00 18.27 65.13
N ASN A 93 -5.47 18.93 66.15
CA ASN A 93 -5.40 18.43 67.53
C ASN A 93 -5.72 19.56 68.54
N LEU A 94 -5.60 19.28 69.84
CA LEU A 94 -5.90 20.22 70.93
C LEU A 94 -5.08 21.52 70.91
N ALA A 95 -3.94 21.55 70.22
CA ALA A 95 -3.09 22.72 70.06
C ALA A 95 -3.39 23.52 68.77
N THR A 96 -4.09 22.94 67.80
CA THR A 96 -4.45 23.61 66.55
C THR A 96 -5.38 24.79 66.84
N ARG A 97 -5.04 25.96 66.30
CA ARG A 97 -5.86 27.18 66.40
C ARG A 97 -6.22 27.76 65.03
N ASN A 98 -5.41 27.49 64.02
CA ASN A 98 -5.59 27.97 62.66
C ASN A 98 -5.32 26.83 61.67
N LEU A 99 -6.11 26.77 60.60
CA LEU A 99 -5.91 25.91 59.43
C LEU A 99 -5.97 26.77 58.17
N TYR A 100 -4.93 26.69 57.34
CA TYR A 100 -4.87 27.36 56.05
C TYR A 100 -5.13 26.36 54.94
N MET A 101 -6.22 26.53 54.19
CA MET A 101 -6.73 25.57 53.21
C MET A 101 -7.03 26.27 51.87
N ASN A 102 -6.08 26.24 50.93
CA ASN A 102 -6.22 26.93 49.65
C ASN A 102 -6.84 26.01 48.59
N LEU A 103 -7.86 26.50 47.87
CA LEU A 103 -8.60 25.75 46.87
C LEU A 103 -8.40 26.38 45.49
N SER A 104 -7.88 25.61 44.53
CA SER A 104 -7.61 26.10 43.17
C SER A 104 -8.32 25.24 42.14
N GLY A 105 -9.41 25.77 41.56
CA GLY A 105 -10.22 25.13 40.54
C GLY A 105 -9.86 25.50 39.11
N CYS A 106 -10.33 24.66 38.17
CA CYS A 106 -10.10 24.76 36.73
C CYS A 106 -8.64 24.97 36.27
N PRO A 107 -7.82 23.91 36.16
CA PRO A 107 -6.79 23.81 35.12
C PRO A 107 -7.40 23.22 33.83
N PRO A 108 -6.95 23.62 32.63
CA PRO A 108 -7.42 23.03 31.38
C PRO A 108 -7.21 21.51 31.38
N ARG A 109 -8.27 20.75 31.05
CA ARG A 109 -8.16 19.30 30.87
C ARG A 109 -7.53 19.03 29.51
N THR A 110 -6.26 18.68 29.53
CA THR A 110 -5.48 18.47 28.31
C THR A 110 -5.12 17.01 28.13
N ILE A 111 -4.83 16.65 26.88
CA ILE A 111 -4.04 15.48 26.53
C ILE A 111 -2.75 15.96 25.87
N ASN A 112 -1.67 15.24 26.13
CA ASN A 112 -0.38 15.45 25.48
C ASN A 112 -0.30 14.50 24.29
N VAL A 113 -0.16 15.04 23.09
CA VAL A 113 -0.08 14.24 21.86
C VAL A 113 1.25 14.53 21.19
N GLY A 114 2.01 13.49 20.88
CA GLY A 114 3.25 13.65 20.13
C GLY A 114 3.64 12.39 19.37
N GLY A 115 4.81 12.44 18.75
CA GLY A 115 5.35 11.31 18.04
C GLY A 115 6.56 11.67 17.19
N GLN A 116 7.07 10.66 16.50
CA GLN A 116 8.14 10.78 15.53
C GLN A 116 7.61 10.49 14.12
N ILE A 117 8.11 11.25 13.15
CA ILE A 117 7.88 11.03 11.73
C ILE A 117 9.16 10.48 11.12
N ALA A 118 9.13 9.24 10.66
CA ALA A 118 10.22 8.65 9.89
C ALA A 118 10.31 9.28 8.49
N ASN A 119 11.51 9.24 7.88
CA ASN A 119 11.79 9.74 6.53
C ASN A 119 11.43 11.23 6.26
N TYR A 120 11.25 12.02 7.33
CA TYR A 120 10.89 13.43 7.27
C TYR A 120 11.90 14.30 6.49
N GLN A 121 13.16 13.89 6.44
CA GLN A 121 14.23 14.57 5.69
C GLN A 121 13.97 14.65 4.17
N SER A 122 13.06 13.82 3.65
CA SER A 122 12.66 13.85 2.24
C SER A 122 11.67 14.98 1.93
N ALA A 123 11.17 15.70 2.94
CA ALA A 123 10.18 16.75 2.76
C ALA A 123 10.80 18.02 2.18
N THR A 124 10.21 18.51 1.10
CA THR A 124 10.55 19.81 0.50
C THR A 124 9.70 20.96 1.05
N ARG A 125 8.73 20.64 1.93
CA ARG A 125 7.81 21.58 2.58
C ARG A 125 7.65 21.21 4.05
N PRO A 126 7.32 22.18 4.93
CA PRO A 126 7.06 21.89 6.34
C PRO A 126 5.93 20.86 6.48
N ILE A 127 6.15 19.84 7.30
CA ILE A 127 5.15 18.81 7.59
C ILE A 127 4.27 19.30 8.74
N TRP A 128 2.96 19.29 8.53
CA TRP A 128 1.97 19.62 9.54
C TRP A 128 1.25 18.36 10.00
N VAL A 129 1.09 18.23 11.32
CA VAL A 129 0.25 17.20 11.94
C VAL A 129 -1.01 17.87 12.44
N TYR A 130 -2.15 17.31 12.07
CA TYR A 130 -3.48 17.80 12.40
C TYR A 130 -4.13 16.89 13.42
N PHE A 131 -4.93 17.47 14.32
CA PHE A 131 -5.59 16.78 15.41
C PHE A 131 -7.08 17.09 15.40
N SER A 132 -7.89 16.08 15.73
CA SER A 132 -9.33 16.26 15.95
C SER A 132 -9.83 15.35 17.05
N LEU A 133 -10.78 15.83 17.84
CA LEU A 133 -11.45 15.05 18.88
C LEU A 133 -12.84 14.68 18.41
N ASN A 134 -13.17 13.39 18.51
CA ASN A 134 -14.48 12.84 18.20
C ASN A 134 -14.91 13.15 16.75
N GLN A 135 -14.06 12.78 15.78
CA GLN A 135 -14.21 12.99 14.33
C GLN A 135 -13.88 14.41 13.85
N TRP A 136 -13.45 14.51 12.59
CA TRP A 136 -13.05 15.74 11.92
C TRP A 136 -14.21 16.74 11.80
N SER A 137 -14.33 17.64 12.78
CA SER A 137 -15.12 18.87 12.67
C SER A 137 -14.35 19.99 11.94
N SER A 138 -15.03 21.08 11.57
CA SER A 138 -14.43 22.20 10.84
C SER A 138 -13.37 22.98 11.64
N THR A 139 -13.30 22.80 12.96
CA THR A 139 -12.20 23.30 13.81
C THR A 139 -11.19 22.19 14.04
N SER A 140 -10.11 22.20 13.25
CA SER A 140 -8.95 21.31 13.43
C SER A 140 -7.79 22.08 14.04
N ASP A 141 -7.13 21.50 15.04
CA ASP A 141 -5.89 22.03 15.58
C ASP A 141 -4.70 21.38 14.85
N SER A 142 -3.54 22.02 14.87
CA SER A 142 -2.34 21.50 14.22
C SER A 142 -1.06 21.91 14.94
N THR A 143 0.02 21.21 14.59
CA THR A 143 1.38 21.54 15.01
C THR A 143 2.35 21.26 13.87
N LEU A 144 3.46 21.98 13.89
CA LEU A 144 4.55 21.79 12.93
C LEU A 144 5.53 20.75 13.48
N VAL A 145 6.03 19.90 12.60
CA VAL A 145 7.08 18.93 12.90
C VAL A 145 8.42 19.66 12.96
N ASP A 146 9.22 19.38 13.99
CA ASP A 146 10.52 20.01 14.19
C ASP A 146 11.62 19.42 13.28
N SER A 147 12.82 20.00 13.37
CA SER A 147 13.99 19.59 12.57
C SER A 147 14.53 18.20 12.92
N THR A 148 14.06 17.58 14.00
CA THR A 148 14.40 16.22 14.41
C THR A 148 13.34 15.20 14.01
N GLY A 149 12.27 15.65 13.33
CA GLY A 149 11.16 14.80 12.92
C GLY A 149 10.16 14.53 14.04
N HIS A 150 10.24 15.25 15.15
CA HIS A 150 9.30 15.13 16.26
C HIS A 150 8.20 16.17 16.17
N TYR A 151 7.02 15.81 16.67
CA TYR A 151 5.93 16.74 16.84
C TYR A 151 5.32 16.57 18.22
N PHE A 152 4.80 17.66 18.76
CA PHE A 152 4.16 17.68 20.06
C PHE A 152 3.07 18.76 20.09
N LYS A 153 1.96 18.44 20.75
CA LYS A 153 0.84 19.35 20.96
C LYS A 153 0.10 19.00 22.25
N ILE A 154 -0.30 20.04 22.98
CA ILE A 154 -1.23 19.94 24.10
C ILE A 154 -2.62 20.26 23.55
N VAL A 155 -3.52 19.27 23.57
CA VAL A 155 -4.89 19.40 23.03
C VAL A 155 -5.89 19.53 24.17
N GLN A 156 -6.77 20.52 24.09
CA GLN A 156 -7.85 20.74 25.06
C GLN A 156 -8.97 19.74 24.84
N CYS A 157 -9.44 19.08 25.91
CA CYS A 157 -10.52 18.09 25.85
C CYS A 157 -11.53 18.30 26.99
N GLN A 158 -12.83 18.09 26.72
CA GLN A 158 -13.89 18.25 27.72
C GLN A 158 -14.32 16.90 28.34
N SER A 159 -14.16 15.81 27.60
CA SER A 159 -14.51 14.44 28.02
C SER A 159 -13.53 13.44 27.41
N GLN A 160 -13.58 12.17 27.86
CA GLN A 160 -12.89 11.08 27.16
C GLN A 160 -13.54 10.82 25.80
N GLY A 161 -12.78 10.28 24.84
CA GLY A 161 -13.28 10.08 23.48
C GLY A 161 -12.24 9.50 22.53
N VAL A 162 -12.41 9.77 21.24
CA VAL A 162 -11.47 9.35 20.20
C VAL A 162 -10.66 10.56 19.74
N LEU A 163 -9.34 10.39 19.67
CA LEU A 163 -8.42 11.33 19.06
C LEU A 163 -8.07 10.82 17.66
N ASP A 164 -8.32 11.62 16.64
CA ASP A 164 -7.89 11.40 15.26
C ASP A 164 -6.69 12.30 14.96
N VAL A 165 -5.61 11.71 14.43
CA VAL A 165 -4.39 12.42 14.03
C VAL A 165 -4.07 12.12 12.58
N ARG A 166 -3.71 13.13 11.80
CA ARG A 166 -3.33 12.94 10.39
C ARG A 166 -2.24 13.89 9.92
N MET A 167 -1.56 13.50 8.85
CA MET A 167 -0.61 14.33 8.12
C MET A 167 -0.68 14.03 6.61
N LEU A 168 -0.16 14.93 5.77
CA LEU A 168 0.08 14.63 4.37
C LEU A 168 1.45 13.98 4.21
N ASN A 169 1.49 12.78 3.60
CA ASN A 169 2.74 12.12 3.23
C ASN A 169 3.35 12.74 1.96
N CYS A 170 4.53 12.26 1.54
CA CYS A 170 5.25 12.80 0.39
C CYS A 170 4.56 12.63 -0.96
N ASN A 171 3.54 11.75 -1.04
CA ASN A 171 2.67 11.60 -2.20
C ASN A 171 1.43 12.52 -2.12
N SER A 172 1.39 13.47 -1.19
CA SER A 172 0.23 14.35 -0.94
C SER A 172 -1.06 13.59 -0.60
N THR A 173 -0.94 12.43 0.05
CA THR A 173 -2.07 11.64 0.55
C THR A 173 -2.12 11.68 2.08
N TRP A 174 -3.33 11.63 2.64
CA TRP A 174 -3.52 11.66 4.09
C TRP A 174 -3.13 10.31 4.71
N GLU A 175 -2.16 10.34 5.61
CA GLU A 175 -1.90 9.27 6.56
C GLU A 175 -2.58 9.64 7.88
N SER A 176 -3.32 8.71 8.46
CA SER A 176 -4.06 8.95 9.70
C SER A 176 -4.01 7.76 10.64
N ASP A 177 -4.05 8.06 11.93
CA ASP A 177 -4.20 7.08 13.00
C ASP A 177 -5.18 7.64 14.04
N SER A 178 -5.79 6.75 14.83
CA SER A 178 -6.72 7.16 15.86
C SER A 178 -6.63 6.26 17.09
N THR A 179 -6.92 6.85 18.25
CA THR A 179 -6.89 6.12 19.51
C THR A 179 -7.90 6.68 20.49
N PHE A 180 -8.35 5.82 21.41
CA PHE A 180 -9.19 6.26 22.52
C PHE A 180 -8.31 6.96 23.56
N TYR A 181 -8.77 8.11 24.06
CA TYR A 181 -8.07 8.88 25.09
C TYR A 181 -8.93 9.07 26.33
N ARG A 182 -8.25 9.15 27.47
CA ARG A 182 -8.74 9.68 28.73
C ARG A 182 -8.05 11.01 29.03
N GLN A 183 -8.66 11.79 29.91
CA GLN A 183 -8.11 13.09 30.28
C GLN A 183 -6.74 12.91 30.94
N ARG A 184 -5.78 13.77 30.59
CA ARG A 184 -4.36 13.73 31.02
C ARG A 184 -3.53 12.59 30.43
N ASP A 185 -4.04 11.87 29.44
CA ASP A 185 -3.24 10.89 28.72
C ASP A 185 -2.05 11.55 28.00
N SER A 186 -0.96 10.78 27.90
CA SER A 186 0.15 11.08 27.01
C SER A 186 0.15 10.05 25.88
N ILE A 187 -0.17 10.51 24.69
CA ILE A 187 -0.40 9.68 23.50
C ILE A 187 0.77 9.87 22.54
N ILE A 188 1.30 8.75 22.08
CA ILE A 188 2.38 8.72 21.09
C ILE A 188 1.86 8.04 19.83
N LEU A 189 1.84 8.77 18.71
CA LEU A 189 1.44 8.27 17.40
C LEU A 189 2.56 8.56 16.39
N ASN A 190 3.18 7.51 15.85
CA ASN A 190 4.30 7.67 14.93
C ASN A 190 3.80 7.53 13.50
N PHE A 191 4.43 8.27 12.59
CA PHE A 191 4.12 8.21 11.16
C PHE A 191 5.40 8.02 10.34
N ASP A 192 5.23 7.73 9.05
CA ASP A 192 6.32 7.71 8.08
C ASP A 192 5.96 8.63 6.91
N TYR A 193 6.75 9.70 6.73
CA TYR A 193 6.49 10.71 5.70
C TYR A 193 6.60 10.14 4.28
N CYS A 194 7.48 9.16 4.09
CA CYS A 194 7.65 8.46 2.82
C CYS A 194 7.74 6.96 3.09
N LYS A 195 6.61 6.39 3.53
CA LYS A 195 6.52 4.94 3.69
C LYS A 195 6.83 4.28 2.36
N ASN A 196 7.89 3.48 2.33
CA ASN A 196 8.11 2.57 1.21
C ASN A 196 6.87 1.69 1.09
N PRO A 197 6.20 1.61 -0.08
CA PRO A 197 5.00 0.82 -0.20
C PRO A 197 5.36 -0.65 0.10
N THR A 198 4.94 -1.18 1.26
CA THR A 198 5.27 -2.55 1.67
C THR A 198 4.57 -3.60 0.81
N ASN A 199 3.62 -3.18 -0.03
CA ASN A 199 2.84 -4.03 -0.91
C ASN A 199 3.00 -3.67 -2.41
N VAL A 200 4.19 -3.28 -2.86
CA VAL A 200 4.49 -3.12 -4.30
C VAL A 200 5.57 -4.08 -4.77
N TYR A 201 5.40 -4.58 -5.99
CA TYR A 201 6.50 -5.12 -6.76
C TYR A 201 7.40 -3.95 -7.21
N THR A 202 8.71 -4.14 -7.11
CA THR A 202 9.69 -3.15 -7.55
C THR A 202 10.84 -3.84 -8.28
N GLY A 203 11.39 -3.14 -9.26
CA GLY A 203 12.56 -3.57 -10.02
C GLY A 203 13.15 -2.40 -10.79
N ARG A 204 14.25 -2.68 -11.50
CA ARG A 204 14.92 -1.74 -12.39
C ARG A 204 14.95 -2.27 -13.81
N VAL A 205 14.94 -1.37 -14.78
CA VAL A 205 15.24 -1.68 -16.17
C VAL A 205 16.70 -1.32 -16.42
N LEU A 206 17.49 -2.32 -16.80
CA LEU A 206 18.94 -2.24 -16.96
C LEU A 206 19.31 -2.49 -18.43
N LEU A 207 20.17 -1.67 -19.00
CA LEU A 207 20.84 -1.92 -20.27
C LEU A 207 22.31 -2.18 -19.98
N GLN A 208 22.80 -3.39 -20.32
CA GLN A 208 24.19 -3.79 -20.05
C GLN A 208 24.61 -3.57 -18.59
N GLY A 209 23.71 -3.86 -17.65
CA GLY A 209 23.92 -3.71 -16.20
C GLY A 209 23.77 -2.28 -15.65
N SER A 210 23.54 -1.28 -16.50
CA SER A 210 23.32 0.11 -16.07
C SER A 210 21.84 0.50 -16.16
N PRO A 211 21.27 1.22 -15.17
CA PRO A 211 19.88 1.66 -15.26
C PRO A 211 19.63 2.60 -16.44
N VAL A 212 18.52 2.39 -17.14
CA VAL A 212 18.11 3.27 -18.25
C VAL A 212 17.50 4.59 -17.73
N ASN A 213 17.47 5.62 -18.59
CA ASN A 213 16.76 6.85 -18.23
C ASN A 213 15.25 6.65 -18.28
N LEU A 214 14.52 7.46 -17.51
CA LEU A 214 13.05 7.40 -17.43
C LEU A 214 12.36 7.66 -18.78
N SER A 215 13.02 8.32 -19.73
CA SER A 215 12.52 8.60 -21.07
C SER A 215 12.76 7.48 -22.07
N ASP A 216 13.67 6.55 -21.79
CA ASP A 216 14.18 5.62 -22.80
C ASP A 216 13.27 4.40 -22.96
N ALA A 217 12.57 4.02 -21.88
CA ALA A 217 11.69 2.88 -21.84
C ALA A 217 10.40 3.13 -21.03
N PHE A 218 9.41 2.30 -21.30
CA PHE A 218 8.22 2.10 -20.47
C PHE A 218 7.92 0.60 -20.37
N LEU A 219 7.08 0.18 -19.41
CA LEU A 219 6.69 -1.23 -19.29
C LEU A 219 5.23 -1.41 -19.67
N LEU A 220 4.94 -2.47 -20.42
CA LEU A 220 3.59 -2.99 -20.58
C LEU A 220 3.38 -4.07 -19.52
N ARG A 221 2.29 -3.96 -18.76
CA ARG A 221 1.91 -4.96 -17.75
C ARG A 221 0.73 -5.78 -18.22
N TYR A 222 0.92 -7.08 -18.20
CA TYR A 222 -0.10 -8.08 -18.47
C TYR A 222 -0.41 -8.82 -17.18
N LYS A 223 -1.69 -9.09 -16.91
CA LYS A 223 -2.15 -9.82 -15.71
C LYS A 223 -2.81 -11.12 -16.13
N TYR A 224 -2.56 -12.19 -15.39
CA TYR A 224 -3.18 -13.48 -15.63
C TYR A 224 -4.67 -13.44 -15.26
N ASN A 225 -5.52 -13.81 -16.21
CA ASN A 225 -6.95 -13.99 -16.04
C ASN A 225 -7.23 -15.49 -15.89
N SER A 226 -7.55 -15.94 -14.68
CA SER A 226 -7.80 -17.36 -14.39
C SER A 226 -9.05 -17.91 -15.07
N THR A 227 -10.03 -17.06 -15.39
CA THR A 227 -11.27 -17.45 -16.08
C THR A 227 -11.01 -17.74 -17.55
N LEU A 228 -10.25 -16.86 -18.21
CA LEU A 228 -9.90 -16.99 -19.64
C LEU A 228 -8.62 -17.80 -19.87
N GLN A 229 -7.91 -18.15 -18.80
CA GLN A 229 -6.64 -18.90 -18.82
C GLN A 229 -5.56 -18.24 -19.69
N ASN A 230 -5.54 -16.91 -19.76
CA ASN A 230 -4.61 -16.13 -20.57
C ASN A 230 -4.06 -14.91 -19.81
N PHE A 231 -3.03 -14.27 -20.36
CA PHE A 231 -2.53 -12.99 -19.88
C PHE A 231 -3.18 -11.86 -20.68
N GLU A 232 -3.72 -10.87 -19.97
CA GLU A 232 -4.39 -9.72 -20.58
C GLU A 232 -3.64 -8.44 -20.27
N PHE A 233 -3.47 -7.58 -21.27
CA PHE A 233 -2.94 -6.24 -21.06
C PHE A 233 -3.81 -5.47 -20.07
N VAL A 234 -3.17 -4.87 -19.06
CA VAL A 234 -3.81 -4.06 -18.02
C VAL A 234 -3.50 -2.58 -18.23
N ASP A 235 -2.22 -2.22 -18.22
CA ASP A 235 -1.77 -0.84 -18.28
C ASP A 235 -0.29 -0.72 -18.69
N THR A 236 0.14 0.53 -18.84
CA THR A 236 1.52 0.92 -19.12
C THR A 236 2.10 1.59 -17.87
N LEU A 237 3.23 1.08 -17.39
CA LEU A 237 3.97 1.64 -16.26
C LEU A 237 5.08 2.55 -16.78
N LEU A 238 5.14 3.76 -16.25
CA LEU A 238 6.22 4.69 -16.50
C LEU A 238 7.39 4.42 -15.55
N LEU A 239 8.60 4.65 -16.04
CA LEU A 239 9.79 4.58 -15.22
C LEU A 239 9.91 5.81 -14.31
N LYS A 240 10.41 5.56 -13.11
CA LYS A 240 10.93 6.53 -12.16
C LYS A 240 12.44 6.77 -12.44
N PRO A 241 13.06 7.80 -11.82
CA PRO A 241 14.50 8.00 -11.93
C PRO A 241 15.31 6.73 -11.63
N ASN A 242 16.47 6.59 -12.29
CA ASN A 242 17.35 5.42 -12.21
C ASN A 242 16.69 4.11 -12.69
N GLY A 243 15.85 4.18 -13.72
CA GLY A 243 15.22 3.02 -14.37
C GLY A 243 14.27 2.24 -13.46
N VAL A 244 13.87 2.79 -12.31
CA VAL A 244 13.05 2.10 -11.32
C VAL A 244 11.60 2.03 -11.80
N TYR A 245 10.93 0.92 -11.55
CA TYR A 245 9.48 0.82 -11.69
C TYR A 245 8.87 0.18 -10.44
N GLU A 246 7.58 0.44 -10.24
CA GLU A 246 6.82 -0.24 -9.20
C GLU A 246 5.34 -0.37 -9.57
N PHE A 247 4.66 -1.35 -8.99
CA PHE A 247 3.21 -1.50 -9.06
C PHE A 247 2.69 -2.32 -7.88
N GLN A 248 1.41 -2.14 -7.53
CA GLN A 248 0.78 -2.82 -6.39
C GLN A 248 0.80 -4.35 -6.54
N LYS A 249 1.15 -5.06 -5.46
CA LYS A 249 1.05 -6.51 -5.38
C LYS A 249 -0.40 -6.92 -5.17
N ASP A 250 -0.78 -8.01 -5.83
CA ASP A 250 -1.97 -8.79 -5.53
C ASP A 250 -1.65 -10.29 -5.66
N ASN A 251 -2.66 -11.16 -5.51
CA ASN A 251 -2.50 -12.62 -5.58
C ASN A 251 -2.41 -13.19 -7.01
N SER A 252 -2.14 -12.36 -8.01
CA SER A 252 -2.11 -12.75 -9.42
C SER A 252 -0.70 -12.80 -9.95
N ASP A 253 -0.54 -13.54 -11.05
CA ASP A 253 0.67 -13.52 -11.85
C ASP A 253 0.59 -12.44 -12.94
N TYR A 254 1.75 -11.91 -13.31
CA TYR A 254 1.93 -10.87 -14.31
C TYR A 254 3.02 -11.24 -15.30
N LEU A 255 2.96 -10.65 -16.49
CA LEU A 255 4.09 -10.53 -17.40
C LEU A 255 4.40 -9.05 -17.57
N LEU A 256 5.68 -8.71 -17.55
CA LEU A 256 6.16 -7.36 -17.83
C LEU A 256 7.00 -7.39 -19.10
N LYS A 257 6.73 -6.42 -19.98
CA LYS A 257 7.51 -6.19 -21.19
C LYS A 257 8.04 -4.76 -21.16
N ALA A 258 9.35 -4.59 -21.04
CA ALA A 258 10.00 -3.31 -21.26
C ALA A 258 10.02 -3.01 -22.77
N MET A 259 9.62 -1.79 -23.13
CA MET A 259 9.50 -1.31 -24.50
C MET A 259 10.36 -0.04 -24.67
N PRO A 260 11.12 0.10 -25.76
CA PRO A 260 11.77 1.36 -26.10
C PRO A 260 10.75 2.46 -26.34
N THR A 261 10.95 3.67 -25.82
CA THR A 261 10.08 4.81 -26.16
C THR A 261 10.24 5.24 -27.62
N ASN A 262 11.40 4.98 -28.22
CA ASN A 262 11.68 5.25 -29.62
C ASN A 262 12.62 4.17 -30.20
N ALA A 263 12.66 4.06 -31.53
CA ALA A 263 13.49 3.08 -32.25
C ALA A 263 15.01 3.29 -32.04
N ARG A 264 15.43 4.46 -31.58
CA ARG A 264 16.85 4.82 -31.40
C ARG A 264 17.36 4.58 -29.98
N SER A 265 16.54 4.02 -29.08
CA SER A 265 16.98 3.76 -27.70
C SER A 265 18.08 2.69 -27.60
N GLY A 266 18.39 1.97 -28.69
CA GLY A 266 19.53 1.04 -28.75
C GLY A 266 19.32 -0.30 -28.07
N PHE A 267 18.06 -0.69 -27.83
CA PHE A 267 17.71 -1.98 -27.23
C PHE A 267 16.37 -2.52 -27.76
N ALA A 268 16.20 -3.83 -27.64
CA ALA A 268 15.00 -4.53 -28.04
C ALA A 268 13.93 -4.51 -26.94
N PRO A 269 12.64 -4.60 -27.30
CA PRO A 269 11.62 -4.98 -26.34
C PRO A 269 12.01 -6.26 -25.61
N THR A 270 11.90 -6.25 -24.28
CA THR A 270 12.41 -7.34 -23.45
C THR A 270 11.39 -7.67 -22.36
N TYR A 271 11.03 -8.94 -22.23
CA TYR A 271 10.22 -9.45 -21.13
C TYR A 271 11.07 -9.73 -19.92
N TYR A 272 10.51 -9.51 -18.73
CA TYR A 272 11.17 -9.88 -17.49
C TYR A 272 11.56 -11.37 -17.48
N PRO A 273 12.75 -11.72 -16.96
CA PRO A 273 13.87 -10.81 -16.69
C PRO A 273 14.64 -10.39 -17.95
N LYS A 274 14.71 -11.21 -19.00
CA LYS A 274 15.57 -10.91 -20.17
C LYS A 274 15.17 -11.56 -21.50
N GLY A 275 13.92 -12.01 -21.65
CA GLY A 275 13.47 -12.71 -22.86
C GLY A 275 13.07 -11.77 -23.99
N ALA A 276 13.33 -12.15 -25.24
CA ALA A 276 12.97 -11.33 -26.41
C ALA A 276 11.47 -11.42 -26.75
N LYS A 277 10.85 -12.55 -26.39
CA LYS A 277 9.45 -12.91 -26.72
C LYS A 277 8.72 -13.32 -25.46
N TRP A 278 7.40 -13.16 -25.44
CA TRP A 278 6.62 -13.56 -24.25
C TRP A 278 6.70 -15.06 -23.96
N ASP A 279 6.93 -15.88 -25.00
CA ASP A 279 7.13 -17.33 -24.93
C ASP A 279 8.62 -17.73 -24.94
N ASP A 280 9.56 -16.80 -24.78
CA ASP A 280 10.99 -17.10 -24.63
C ASP A 280 11.27 -17.83 -23.30
N PRO A 281 12.15 -18.85 -23.26
CA PRO A 281 12.62 -19.46 -21.99
C PRO A 281 13.10 -18.47 -20.93
N GLN A 282 13.66 -17.33 -21.36
CA GLN A 282 14.17 -16.29 -20.48
C GLN A 282 13.09 -15.30 -20.01
N SER A 283 11.84 -15.48 -20.46
CA SER A 283 10.66 -14.75 -20.00
C SER A 283 9.99 -15.48 -18.84
N LYS A 284 9.77 -14.77 -17.74
CA LYS A 284 9.18 -15.30 -16.50
C LYS A 284 8.00 -14.45 -16.06
N SER A 285 7.02 -15.10 -15.46
CA SER A 285 5.94 -14.39 -14.78
C SER A 285 6.41 -13.82 -13.45
N ILE A 286 5.82 -12.71 -13.05
CA ILE A 286 5.99 -12.08 -11.75
C ILE A 286 4.75 -12.38 -10.92
N GLY A 287 4.91 -12.77 -9.67
CA GLY A 287 3.77 -13.03 -8.80
C GLY A 287 4.20 -13.37 -7.37
N PRO A 288 3.24 -13.79 -6.51
CA PRO A 288 3.48 -14.08 -5.09
C PRO A 288 4.54 -15.17 -4.86
N HIS A 289 4.83 -15.94 -5.90
CA HIS A 289 5.83 -17.00 -5.90
C HIS A 289 7.28 -16.49 -6.03
N LEU A 290 7.50 -15.20 -6.32
CA LEU A 290 8.84 -14.61 -6.42
C LEU A 290 9.20 -13.79 -5.17
N SER A 291 10.50 -13.76 -4.87
CA SER A 291 11.09 -12.90 -3.84
C SER A 291 12.25 -12.09 -4.44
N GLY A 292 12.47 -10.88 -3.91
CA GLY A 292 13.56 -10.00 -4.35
C GLY A 292 13.17 -8.99 -5.43
N PRO A 293 14.15 -8.17 -5.89
CA PRO A 293 13.95 -7.17 -6.92
C PRO A 293 13.69 -7.81 -8.29
N LEU A 294 12.81 -7.19 -9.07
CA LEU A 294 12.35 -7.70 -10.35
C LEU A 294 13.06 -7.02 -11.51
N ASP A 295 14.39 -7.10 -11.57
CA ASP A 295 15.14 -6.37 -12.59
C ASP A 295 14.93 -6.98 -13.98
N ILE A 296 14.84 -6.10 -15.00
CA ILE A 296 14.75 -6.45 -16.41
C ILE A 296 16.05 -6.06 -17.09
N ASP A 297 16.79 -7.05 -17.59
CA ASP A 297 18.02 -6.87 -18.35
C ASP A 297 17.69 -6.80 -19.85
N LEU A 298 17.70 -5.58 -20.38
CA LEU A 298 17.42 -5.28 -21.78
C LEU A 298 18.48 -5.88 -22.71
N GLN A 299 18.00 -6.37 -23.85
CA GLN A 299 18.86 -6.83 -24.93
C GLN A 299 19.31 -5.63 -25.78
N ALA A 300 20.61 -5.32 -25.77
CA ALA A 300 21.16 -4.26 -26.60
C ALA A 300 21.03 -4.60 -28.10
N ILE A 301 20.62 -3.63 -28.90
CA ILE A 301 20.57 -3.72 -30.35
C ILE A 301 21.69 -2.84 -30.91
N ASN A 302 22.58 -3.46 -31.69
CA ASN A 302 23.59 -2.76 -32.48
C ASN A 302 23.14 -2.70 -33.94
N SER A 303 22.06 -1.96 -34.21
CA SER A 303 21.61 -1.75 -35.60
C SER A 303 22.62 -0.87 -36.32
N ILE A 304 23.18 -1.42 -37.40
CA ILE A 304 24.09 -0.68 -38.28
C ILE A 304 23.35 -0.48 -39.61
N PRO A 305 23.04 0.77 -39.99
CA PRO A 305 22.43 1.05 -41.27
C PRO A 305 23.26 0.49 -42.42
N GLY A 306 22.59 -0.09 -43.40
CA GLY A 306 23.23 -0.66 -44.58
C GLY A 306 22.35 -0.60 -45.82
N ASN A 307 22.82 -1.24 -46.89
CA ASN A 307 22.19 -1.19 -48.20
C ASN A 307 21.01 -2.15 -48.34
N PHE A 308 20.86 -3.10 -47.42
CA PHE A 308 19.74 -4.04 -47.42
C PHE A 308 18.53 -3.44 -46.71
N LYS A 309 17.34 -3.67 -47.28
CA LYS A 309 16.10 -3.05 -46.80
C LYS A 309 14.95 -4.02 -46.68
N ILE A 310 14.14 -3.83 -45.65
CA ILE A 310 12.81 -4.44 -45.54
C ILE A 310 11.80 -3.33 -45.24
N GLU A 311 10.81 -3.18 -46.11
CA GLU A 311 9.79 -2.13 -46.06
C GLU A 311 8.38 -2.75 -46.12
N GLY A 312 7.46 -2.21 -45.32
CA GLY A 312 6.12 -2.76 -45.23
C GLY A 312 5.16 -1.96 -44.36
N SER A 313 3.96 -2.50 -44.17
CA SER A 313 2.89 -1.91 -43.38
C SER A 313 2.39 -2.84 -42.27
N VAL A 314 1.84 -2.24 -41.21
CA VAL A 314 1.12 -2.95 -40.15
C VAL A 314 -0.35 -2.54 -40.14
N ILE A 315 -1.21 -3.55 -40.12
CA ILE A 315 -2.65 -3.42 -39.95
C ILE A 315 -3.04 -4.00 -38.60
N VAL A 316 -3.30 -3.14 -37.61
CA VAL A 316 -3.78 -3.55 -36.28
C VAL A 316 -5.29 -3.39 -36.20
N SER A 317 -5.98 -4.50 -35.94
CA SER A 317 -7.44 -4.54 -35.77
C SER A 317 -7.89 -3.81 -34.49
N MET A 318 -9.15 -3.34 -34.48
CA MET A 318 -9.69 -2.51 -33.39
C MET A 318 -9.76 -3.24 -32.05
N ASP A 319 -9.96 -4.56 -32.07
CA ASP A 319 -10.01 -5.43 -30.90
C ASP A 319 -8.67 -5.49 -30.13
N LEU A 320 -7.55 -5.12 -30.76
CA LEU A 320 -6.25 -4.96 -30.10
C LEU A 320 -5.93 -3.54 -29.67
N LYS A 321 -6.70 -2.54 -30.12
CA LYS A 321 -6.47 -1.15 -29.77
C LYS A 321 -7.06 -0.85 -28.40
N LYS A 322 -6.31 -1.21 -27.34
CA LYS A 322 -6.64 -0.84 -25.96
C LYS A 322 -6.07 0.54 -25.62
N ASN A 323 -6.80 1.33 -24.83
CA ASN A 323 -6.28 2.61 -24.33
C ASN A 323 -5.00 2.37 -23.51
N GLY A 324 -3.97 3.17 -23.76
CA GLY A 324 -2.66 3.03 -23.11
C GLY A 324 -1.77 1.91 -23.69
N PHE A 325 -2.28 1.09 -24.62
CA PHE A 325 -1.49 0.06 -25.29
C PHE A 325 -0.66 0.67 -26.43
N GLY A 326 0.63 0.93 -26.16
CA GLY A 326 1.58 1.55 -27.10
C GLY A 326 2.34 0.56 -27.99
N ALA A 327 2.05 -0.74 -27.95
CA ALA A 327 2.90 -1.77 -28.55
C ALA A 327 2.68 -1.96 -30.06
N LYS A 328 3.06 -0.96 -30.85
CA LYS A 328 3.27 -1.09 -32.32
C LYS A 328 4.75 -1.30 -32.68
N GLY A 329 5.51 -1.81 -31.71
CA GLY A 329 6.92 -2.09 -31.90
C GLY A 329 7.08 -3.31 -32.80
N ILE A 330 7.91 -3.16 -33.83
CA ILE A 330 8.19 -4.17 -34.84
C ILE A 330 9.64 -4.57 -34.67
N GLN A 331 9.88 -5.88 -34.54
CA GLN A 331 11.21 -6.45 -34.38
C GLN A 331 11.67 -7.08 -35.70
N LEU A 332 12.94 -6.91 -36.00
CA LEU A 332 13.65 -7.68 -37.02
C LEU A 332 14.48 -8.75 -36.30
N ILE A 333 14.23 -10.01 -36.63
CA ILE A 333 14.85 -11.18 -35.99
C ILE A 333 15.63 -11.95 -37.06
N ASP A 334 16.86 -12.35 -36.76
CA ASP A 334 17.68 -13.14 -37.68
C ASP A 334 17.38 -14.65 -37.59
N HIS A 335 18.05 -15.45 -38.42
CA HIS A 335 17.93 -16.91 -38.43
C HIS A 335 18.22 -17.58 -37.07
N SER A 336 19.06 -16.96 -36.23
CA SER A 336 19.39 -17.48 -34.90
C SER A 336 18.30 -17.22 -33.86
N GLY A 337 17.28 -16.41 -34.21
CA GLY A 337 16.24 -15.98 -33.28
C GLY A 337 16.62 -14.74 -32.49
N THR A 338 17.72 -14.06 -32.82
CA THR A 338 18.20 -12.85 -32.15
C THR A 338 17.52 -11.61 -32.74
N VAL A 339 17.08 -10.69 -31.88
CA VAL A 339 16.57 -9.39 -32.32
C VAL A 339 17.74 -8.52 -32.78
N VAL A 340 17.79 -8.22 -34.07
CA VAL A 340 18.88 -7.46 -34.69
C VAL A 340 18.50 -6.02 -34.98
N ASP A 341 17.21 -5.70 -35.03
CA ASP A 341 16.71 -4.33 -35.16
C ASP A 341 15.30 -4.18 -34.60
N PHE A 342 14.91 -2.94 -34.31
CA PHE A 342 13.60 -2.59 -33.78
C PHE A 342 13.12 -1.24 -34.33
N THR A 343 11.85 -1.17 -34.73
CA THR A 343 11.24 0.08 -35.20
C THR A 343 9.79 0.21 -34.74
N TYR A 344 9.21 1.37 -34.97
CA TYR A 344 7.77 1.60 -34.83
C TYR A 344 7.18 1.88 -36.20
N ALA A 345 5.97 1.36 -36.44
CA ALA A 345 5.19 1.83 -37.56
C ALA A 345 4.78 3.29 -37.36
N ASP A 346 4.77 4.05 -38.45
CA ASP A 346 4.37 5.45 -38.45
C ASP A 346 2.84 5.63 -38.31
N THR A 347 2.35 6.85 -38.51
CA THR A 347 0.93 7.17 -38.43
C THR A 347 0.08 6.53 -39.54
N ALA A 348 0.68 6.23 -40.69
CA ALA A 348 0.04 5.51 -41.78
C ALA A 348 0.10 3.98 -41.58
N GLY A 349 0.94 3.51 -40.64
CA GLY A 349 1.17 2.10 -40.38
C GLY A 349 2.39 1.56 -41.12
N GLU A 350 3.20 2.40 -41.77
CA GLU A 350 4.36 1.97 -42.54
C GLU A 350 5.59 1.82 -41.63
N PHE A 351 6.45 0.86 -41.93
CA PHE A 351 7.71 0.61 -41.25
C PHE A 351 8.83 0.32 -42.24
N ASN A 352 10.06 0.56 -41.80
CA ASN A 352 11.27 0.25 -42.58
C ASN A 352 12.41 -0.20 -41.67
N PHE A 353 13.22 -1.12 -42.19
CA PHE A 353 14.50 -1.53 -41.64
C PHE A 353 15.60 -1.34 -42.69
N SER A 354 16.79 -0.96 -42.24
CA SER A 354 17.99 -0.86 -43.08
C SER A 354 19.18 -1.47 -42.35
N PHE A 355 19.84 -2.47 -42.95
CA PHE A 355 20.88 -3.27 -42.28
C PHE A 355 21.97 -3.73 -43.25
N GLN A 356 23.08 -4.25 -42.71
CA GLN A 356 24.29 -4.57 -43.48
C GLN A 356 24.42 -6.01 -43.96
N ASN A 357 23.77 -6.96 -43.31
CA ASN A 357 24.00 -8.38 -43.54
C ASN A 357 22.91 -9.01 -44.41
N THR A 358 23.29 -10.04 -45.16
CA THR A 358 22.37 -10.91 -45.90
C THR A 358 21.97 -12.12 -45.06
N GLY A 359 20.85 -12.75 -45.39
CA GLY A 359 20.39 -13.98 -44.73
C GLY A 359 18.88 -14.04 -44.61
N THR A 360 18.41 -15.02 -43.85
CA THR A 360 17.01 -15.20 -43.50
C THR A 360 16.66 -14.31 -42.30
N TYR A 361 15.60 -13.52 -42.46
CA TYR A 361 15.04 -12.67 -41.42
C TYR A 361 13.57 -12.97 -41.17
N GLN A 362 13.10 -12.54 -40.01
CA GLN A 362 11.69 -12.50 -39.65
C GLN A 362 11.33 -11.09 -39.19
N VAL A 363 10.18 -10.59 -39.64
CA VAL A 363 9.61 -9.34 -39.13
C VAL A 363 8.37 -9.66 -38.32
N TRP A 364 8.28 -9.12 -37.10
CA TRP A 364 7.25 -9.53 -36.15
C TRP A 364 6.89 -8.41 -35.16
N ILE A 365 5.59 -8.29 -34.85
CA ILE A 365 5.05 -7.61 -33.66
C ILE A 365 4.80 -8.62 -32.54
N ASP A 366 5.67 -8.67 -31.54
CA ASP A 366 5.47 -9.55 -30.41
C ASP A 366 4.34 -9.03 -29.50
N GLN A 367 3.31 -9.87 -29.31
CA GLN A 367 2.19 -9.58 -28.43
C GLN A 367 1.87 -10.77 -27.53
N CYS A 368 1.88 -10.53 -26.23
CA CYS A 368 1.62 -11.55 -25.22
C CYS A 368 0.27 -12.24 -25.44
N GLY A 369 0.30 -13.58 -25.48
CA GLY A 369 -0.90 -14.42 -25.56
C GLY A 369 -1.56 -14.50 -26.94
N ILE A 370 -0.97 -13.90 -27.98
CA ILE A 370 -1.51 -13.94 -29.33
C ILE A 370 -0.65 -14.86 -30.21
N PRO A 371 -1.25 -15.89 -30.86
CA PRO A 371 -0.54 -16.74 -31.81
C PRO A 371 0.09 -15.92 -32.92
N THR A 372 1.35 -16.20 -33.26
CA THR A 372 2.06 -15.47 -34.33
C THR A 372 2.59 -16.43 -35.39
N LEU A 373 2.29 -16.14 -36.65
CA LEU A 373 2.93 -16.71 -37.82
C LEU A 373 3.92 -15.68 -38.42
N ALA A 374 5.19 -15.79 -38.04
CA ALA A 374 6.24 -14.90 -38.56
C ALA A 374 6.57 -15.20 -40.02
N GLN A 375 6.63 -14.17 -40.87
CA GLN A 375 7.08 -14.30 -42.25
C GLN A 375 8.59 -14.48 -42.29
N LYS A 376 9.08 -15.52 -42.97
CA LYS A 376 10.50 -15.66 -43.31
C LYS A 376 10.79 -14.88 -44.59
N LEU A 377 11.84 -14.07 -44.55
CA LEU A 377 12.27 -13.17 -45.60
C LEU A 377 13.73 -13.47 -45.94
N GLU A 378 14.03 -13.74 -47.20
CA GLU A 378 15.39 -14.04 -47.65
C GLU A 378 16.01 -12.81 -48.33
N ILE A 379 17.05 -12.25 -47.69
CA ILE A 379 17.78 -11.09 -48.20
C ILE A 379 19.12 -11.54 -48.75
N SER A 380 19.44 -11.13 -49.97
CA SER A 380 20.68 -11.51 -50.66
C SER A 380 21.21 -10.36 -51.52
N PRO A 381 22.46 -10.42 -52.03
CA PRO A 381 22.96 -9.38 -52.93
C PRO A 381 22.14 -9.25 -54.21
N SER A 382 21.51 -10.34 -54.68
CA SER A 382 20.59 -10.36 -55.82
C SER A 382 19.18 -9.85 -55.48
N GLN A 383 18.81 -9.81 -54.20
CA GLN A 383 17.54 -9.29 -53.71
C GLN A 383 17.82 -8.36 -52.51
N PRO A 384 18.36 -7.15 -52.76
CA PRO A 384 18.82 -6.30 -51.68
C PRO A 384 17.69 -5.61 -50.93
N SER A 385 16.49 -5.57 -51.48
CA SER A 385 15.31 -4.99 -50.85
C SER A 385 14.11 -5.92 -50.97
N ILE A 386 13.33 -6.01 -49.89
CA ILE A 386 12.00 -6.61 -49.88
C ILE A 386 11.02 -5.52 -49.48
N THR A 387 10.05 -5.26 -50.36
CA THR A 387 9.01 -4.25 -50.15
C THR A 387 7.64 -4.93 -50.04
N ASN A 388 6.63 -4.17 -49.59
CA ASN A 388 5.25 -4.62 -49.45
C ASN A 388 5.07 -5.80 -48.46
N VAL A 389 5.90 -5.85 -47.41
CA VAL A 389 5.61 -6.73 -46.27
C VAL A 389 4.34 -6.23 -45.57
N VAL A 390 3.37 -7.09 -45.27
CA VAL A 390 2.12 -6.66 -44.62
C VAL A 390 1.91 -7.46 -43.37
N ILE A 391 2.02 -6.84 -42.19
CA ILE A 391 1.79 -7.50 -40.90
C ILE A 391 0.37 -7.18 -40.44
N THR A 392 -0.48 -8.19 -40.30
CA THR A 392 -1.83 -8.03 -39.77
C THR A 392 -1.90 -8.58 -38.34
N ALA A 393 -2.48 -7.83 -37.41
CA ALA A 393 -2.62 -8.22 -36.00
C ALA A 393 -4.07 -8.07 -35.49
N SER A 394 -4.59 -9.13 -34.85
CA SER A 394 -5.87 -9.14 -34.11
C SER A 394 -5.77 -9.97 -32.82
N SER A 395 -6.82 -9.97 -31.99
CA SER A 395 -6.90 -10.85 -30.81
C SER A 395 -6.78 -12.34 -31.12
N ARG A 396 -6.92 -12.73 -32.39
CA ARG A 396 -6.88 -14.13 -32.84
C ARG A 396 -5.53 -14.55 -33.39
N GLY A 397 -4.68 -13.60 -33.76
CA GLY A 397 -3.40 -13.92 -34.36
C GLY A 397 -2.68 -12.73 -34.98
N ILE A 398 -1.38 -12.92 -35.22
CA ILE A 398 -0.49 -12.02 -35.95
C ILE A 398 0.09 -12.80 -37.13
N SER A 399 -0.04 -12.29 -38.35
CA SER A 399 0.43 -12.98 -39.57
C SER A 399 0.85 -11.99 -40.65
N ASN A 400 1.44 -12.51 -41.73
CA ASN A 400 1.69 -11.74 -42.94
C ASN A 400 0.53 -11.91 -43.94
N ASP A 401 0.19 -10.84 -44.67
CA ASP A 401 -0.95 -10.70 -45.61
C ASP A 401 -2.32 -10.39 -44.97
N ALA A 402 -3.25 -9.85 -45.77
CA ALA A 402 -4.62 -9.41 -45.43
C ALA A 402 -5.57 -10.55 -44.98
N PHE A 403 -5.01 -11.69 -44.59
CA PHE A 403 -5.79 -12.82 -44.09
C PHE A 403 -6.09 -12.66 -42.61
N LEU A 404 -7.01 -11.77 -42.28
CA LEU A 404 -7.88 -11.92 -41.10
C LEU A 404 -9.33 -11.63 -41.47
N GLY A 405 -9.83 -12.40 -42.43
CA GLY A 405 -11.25 -12.70 -42.50
C GLY A 405 -11.65 -13.58 -41.32
N LYS A 406 -11.96 -12.97 -40.16
CA LYS A 406 -12.95 -13.49 -39.19
C LYS A 406 -12.86 -14.94 -38.68
N SER A 407 -11.74 -15.66 -38.74
CA SER A 407 -11.67 -17.02 -38.13
C SER A 407 -10.26 -17.39 -37.66
N VAL A 408 -10.18 -18.11 -36.55
CA VAL A 408 -9.04 -18.97 -36.19
C VAL A 408 -8.84 -19.94 -37.37
N PRO A 409 -7.62 -20.44 -37.69
CA PRO A 409 -7.51 -21.57 -38.61
C PRO A 409 -8.55 -22.62 -38.20
N SER A 410 -9.38 -23.10 -39.13
CA SER A 410 -10.52 -24.00 -38.82
C SER A 410 -10.11 -25.17 -37.94
N ALA A 411 -8.85 -25.63 -38.07
CA ALA A 411 -8.23 -26.65 -37.24
C ALA A 411 -8.28 -26.37 -35.72
N PHE A 412 -8.26 -25.10 -35.28
CA PHE A 412 -8.22 -24.73 -33.86
C PHE A 412 -9.43 -23.93 -33.36
N GLU A 413 -10.44 -23.70 -34.19
CA GLU A 413 -11.61 -22.88 -33.82
C GLU A 413 -12.35 -23.43 -32.58
N ASN A 414 -12.34 -24.76 -32.42
CA ASN A 414 -12.96 -25.45 -31.30
C ASN A 414 -11.95 -25.94 -30.25
N LEU A 415 -10.67 -25.57 -30.38
CA LEU A 415 -9.61 -26.04 -29.49
C LEU A 415 -9.86 -25.56 -28.05
N LYS A 416 -9.88 -26.50 -27.13
CA LYS A 416 -9.93 -26.24 -25.68
C LYS A 416 -8.89 -27.09 -24.99
N ILE A 417 -8.14 -26.47 -24.08
CA ILE A 417 -7.10 -27.11 -23.27
C ILE A 417 -7.42 -26.83 -21.79
N TYR A 418 -7.82 -27.85 -21.04
CA TYR A 418 -8.33 -27.68 -19.67
C TYR A 418 -8.17 -28.94 -18.79
N PRO A 419 -8.17 -28.83 -17.45
CA PRO A 419 -8.07 -27.58 -16.69
C PRO A 419 -6.65 -26.99 -16.78
N ASN A 420 -6.55 -25.67 -16.83
CA ASN A 420 -5.29 -24.94 -16.72
C ASN A 420 -5.50 -23.79 -15.71
N PRO A 421 -4.98 -23.86 -14.47
CA PRO A 421 -4.00 -24.83 -13.98
C PRO A 421 -4.50 -26.28 -13.87
N THR A 422 -3.61 -27.24 -14.12
CA THR A 422 -3.83 -28.69 -13.97
C THR A 422 -3.20 -29.21 -12.67
N ARG A 423 -3.82 -30.25 -12.08
CA ARG A 423 -3.31 -30.97 -10.90
C ARG A 423 -2.84 -32.39 -11.19
N GLY A 424 -3.06 -32.91 -12.39
CA GLY A 424 -2.71 -34.30 -12.72
C GLY A 424 -3.21 -34.77 -14.08
N ASN A 425 -4.17 -34.06 -14.67
CA ASN A 425 -4.66 -34.36 -16.00
C ASN A 425 -4.93 -33.07 -16.80
N LEU A 426 -4.59 -33.11 -18.09
CA LEU A 426 -4.85 -32.04 -19.04
C LEU A 426 -5.60 -32.61 -20.23
N ILE A 427 -6.76 -32.07 -20.54
CA ILE A 427 -7.62 -32.50 -21.63
C ILE A 427 -7.48 -31.50 -22.77
N LEU A 428 -7.12 -32.02 -23.94
CA LEU A 428 -7.19 -31.30 -25.20
C LEU A 428 -8.39 -31.79 -26.00
N SER A 429 -9.28 -30.88 -26.40
CA SER A 429 -10.45 -31.23 -27.21
C SER A 429 -10.63 -30.24 -28.36
N GLY A 430 -11.26 -30.69 -29.45
CA GLY A 430 -11.62 -29.83 -30.58
C GLY A 430 -10.56 -29.71 -31.67
N LEU A 431 -9.59 -30.64 -31.71
CA LEU A 431 -8.58 -30.76 -32.75
C LEU A 431 -8.65 -32.15 -33.39
N GLU A 432 -8.89 -32.23 -34.71
CA GLU A 432 -9.07 -33.51 -35.42
C GLU A 432 -7.80 -34.35 -35.53
N LYS A 433 -6.70 -33.68 -35.92
CA LYS A 433 -5.38 -34.28 -36.13
C LYS A 433 -4.28 -33.24 -35.83
N GLY A 434 -3.08 -33.69 -35.55
CA GLY A 434 -1.92 -32.81 -35.35
C GLY A 434 -0.96 -33.34 -34.30
N SER A 435 0.25 -32.77 -34.24
CA SER A 435 1.24 -33.13 -33.24
C SER A 435 1.12 -32.22 -32.01
N ILE A 436 1.36 -32.79 -30.83
CA ILE A 436 1.48 -32.09 -29.56
C ILE A 436 2.90 -32.30 -29.07
N VAL A 437 3.58 -31.21 -28.75
CA VAL A 437 4.84 -31.24 -28.01
C VAL A 437 4.72 -30.37 -26.78
N ILE A 438 5.05 -30.93 -25.62
CA ILE A 438 5.06 -30.23 -24.35
C ILE A 438 6.48 -30.14 -23.85
N TYR A 439 6.85 -28.91 -23.53
CA TYR A 439 8.16 -28.56 -23.01
C TYR A 439 8.06 -28.15 -21.54
N ASP A 440 9.06 -28.50 -20.74
CA ASP A 440 9.25 -27.88 -19.43
C ASP A 440 9.77 -26.44 -19.58
N PHE A 441 9.97 -25.77 -18.45
CA PHE A 441 10.49 -24.39 -18.43
C PHE A 441 11.92 -24.26 -18.98
N GLN A 442 12.65 -25.37 -19.15
CA GLN A 442 13.98 -25.42 -19.78
C GLN A 442 13.94 -25.87 -21.25
N TRP A 443 12.75 -25.96 -21.86
CA TRP A 443 12.56 -26.46 -23.23
C TRP A 443 12.97 -27.91 -23.47
N ARG A 444 13.05 -28.71 -22.41
CA ARG A 444 13.19 -30.16 -22.57
C ARG A 444 11.83 -30.72 -22.90
N THR A 445 11.75 -31.55 -23.93
CA THR A 445 10.52 -32.27 -24.26
C THR A 445 10.14 -33.15 -23.08
N VAL A 446 8.98 -32.87 -22.49
CA VAL A 446 8.37 -33.63 -21.39
C VAL A 446 7.41 -34.66 -21.95
N LEU A 447 6.71 -34.30 -23.02
CA LEU A 447 5.75 -35.16 -23.69
C LEU A 447 5.68 -34.80 -25.17
N GLU A 448 5.57 -35.81 -26.01
CA GLU A 448 5.31 -35.68 -27.45
C GLU A 448 4.27 -36.72 -27.84
N THR A 449 3.21 -36.31 -28.53
CA THR A 449 2.13 -37.21 -28.95
C THR A 449 1.47 -36.71 -30.22
N GLU A 450 0.91 -37.63 -31.00
CA GLU A 450 0.11 -37.33 -32.18
C GLU A 450 -1.38 -37.44 -31.87
N LEU A 451 -2.18 -36.57 -32.49
CA LEU A 451 -3.63 -36.58 -32.48
C LEU A 451 -4.13 -37.18 -33.79
N THR A 452 -5.02 -38.16 -33.70
CA THR A 452 -5.45 -38.95 -34.88
C THR A 452 -6.96 -39.14 -35.01
N SER A 453 -7.78 -38.67 -34.06
CA SER A 453 -9.19 -39.07 -34.03
C SER A 453 -10.22 -38.00 -33.65
N GLY A 454 -9.84 -36.73 -33.52
CA GLY A 454 -10.76 -35.65 -33.11
C GLY A 454 -11.40 -35.79 -31.72
N LYS A 455 -11.11 -36.89 -31.02
CA LYS A 455 -11.58 -37.14 -29.67
C LYS A 455 -10.76 -36.31 -28.66
N PRO A 456 -11.38 -35.94 -27.53
CA PRO A 456 -10.62 -35.38 -26.42
C PRO A 456 -9.45 -36.29 -26.05
N THR A 457 -8.26 -35.73 -26.02
CA THR A 457 -7.02 -36.41 -25.66
C THR A 457 -6.65 -35.99 -24.25
N GLU A 458 -6.54 -36.97 -23.36
CA GLU A 458 -6.14 -36.76 -21.98
C GLU A 458 -4.64 -37.00 -21.84
N LEU A 459 -3.95 -36.00 -21.30
CA LEU A 459 -2.52 -36.04 -20.99
C LEU A 459 -2.36 -36.14 -19.49
N ASN A 460 -1.68 -37.19 -19.04
CA ASN A 460 -1.33 -37.36 -17.62
C ASN A 460 -0.18 -36.41 -17.27
N THR A 461 -0.43 -35.51 -16.31
CA THR A 461 0.52 -34.52 -15.79
C THR A 461 0.86 -34.78 -14.32
N GLU A 462 0.50 -35.93 -13.74
CA GLU A 462 0.74 -36.26 -12.31
C GLU A 462 2.23 -36.17 -11.95
N ASN A 463 3.08 -36.74 -12.79
CA ASN A 463 4.53 -36.82 -12.58
C ASN A 463 5.27 -35.53 -12.98
N TRP A 464 4.55 -34.49 -13.38
CA TRP A 464 5.16 -33.21 -13.72
C TRP A 464 5.42 -32.42 -12.45
N GLU A 465 6.62 -31.84 -12.36
CA GLU A 465 6.96 -30.88 -11.31
C GLU A 465 6.00 -29.68 -11.33
N LYS A 466 5.77 -29.12 -10.15
CA LYS A 466 4.97 -27.89 -10.03
C LYS A 466 5.67 -26.76 -10.77
N GLY A 467 4.94 -26.02 -11.58
CA GLY A 467 5.53 -24.97 -12.42
C GLY A 467 4.75 -24.73 -13.70
N PHE A 468 5.44 -24.24 -14.72
CA PHE A 468 4.85 -23.98 -16.02
C PHE A 468 5.48 -24.82 -17.13
N TYR A 469 4.65 -25.14 -18.10
CA TYR A 469 4.97 -25.92 -19.28
C TYR A 469 4.48 -25.18 -20.52
N PHE A 470 5.11 -25.44 -21.65
CA PHE A 470 4.70 -24.88 -22.94
C PHE A 470 4.18 -26.00 -23.82
N LEU A 471 2.91 -25.91 -24.19
CA LEU A 471 2.31 -26.82 -25.15
C LEU A 471 2.33 -26.17 -26.52
N THR A 472 2.87 -26.91 -27.48
CA THR A 472 2.88 -26.58 -28.91
C THR A 472 2.02 -27.60 -29.63
N LEU A 473 1.08 -27.13 -30.44
CA LEU A 473 0.29 -27.93 -31.35
C LEU A 473 0.67 -27.56 -32.77
N GLU A 474 0.88 -28.55 -33.61
CA GLU A 474 1.02 -28.36 -35.04
C GLU A 474 -0.09 -29.12 -35.77
N SER A 475 -0.90 -28.43 -36.56
CA SER A 475 -1.96 -29.05 -37.34
C SER A 475 -2.17 -28.28 -38.63
N GLU A 476 -2.25 -29.02 -39.75
CA GLU A 476 -2.50 -28.45 -41.08
C GLU A 476 -1.52 -27.33 -41.48
N GLY A 477 -0.28 -27.42 -41.00
CA GLY A 477 0.77 -26.41 -41.24
C GLY A 477 0.67 -25.17 -40.33
N PHE A 478 -0.29 -25.14 -39.40
CA PHE A 478 -0.43 -24.10 -38.40
C PHE A 478 0.15 -24.53 -37.06
N ILE A 479 0.79 -23.59 -36.36
CA ILE A 479 1.32 -23.81 -35.01
C ILE A 479 0.50 -23.00 -34.00
N TYR A 480 -0.01 -23.67 -32.98
CA TYR A 480 -0.67 -23.05 -31.82
C TYR A 480 0.15 -23.31 -30.57
N ARG A 481 0.33 -22.30 -29.71
CA ARG A 481 1.08 -22.45 -28.45
C ARG A 481 0.28 -21.93 -27.28
N GLN A 482 0.30 -22.68 -26.18
CA GLN A 482 -0.36 -22.30 -24.93
C GLN A 482 0.52 -22.65 -23.72
N LYS A 483 0.56 -21.75 -22.75
CA LYS A 483 1.21 -22.01 -21.45
C LYS A 483 0.28 -22.83 -20.55
N ILE A 484 0.81 -23.90 -19.96
CA ILE A 484 0.13 -24.74 -18.97
C ILE A 484 0.76 -24.48 -17.59
N ILE A 485 -0.07 -24.45 -16.55
CA ILE A 485 0.33 -24.30 -15.15
C ILE A 485 0.05 -25.61 -14.42
N LYS A 486 1.05 -26.22 -13.80
CA LYS A 486 0.95 -27.42 -12.94
C LYS A 486 1.04 -27.02 -11.47
N GLN A 487 0.03 -27.41 -10.68
CA GLN A 487 -0.09 -27.10 -9.24
C GLN A 487 0.25 -28.28 -8.32
#